data_AF-A0A1L8I6I6-F1
#
_entry.id   AF-A0A1L8I6I6-F1
#
_cell.length_a   1.000
_cell.length_b   1.000
_cell.length_c   1.000
_cell.angle_alpha   90.00
_cell.angle_beta   90.00
_cell.angle_gamma   90.00
#
_symmetry.space_group_name_H-M   'P 1'
#
loop_
_entity.id
_entity.type
_entity.pdbx_description
1 polymer ?
#
loop_
_entity_poly.entity_id
_entity_poly.type
_entity_poly.pdbx_seq_one_letter_code
_entity_poly.pdbx_strand_id
1 'polypeptide(L)'
;MGWGRNQPNAGASFSFGTIRAWPKTVAGLLLAHQGKHTPLLLIHPRRVPSAVRRYLEALNPVKPRPEPPFMHGFVLGSTHDIPFDVQVALEEQLMMKTLEH
;
A
#
# COMPACT_ATOMS: atom_id res chain seq x y z
N MET A 1 1.36 9.12 -11.14
CA MET A 1 2.23 10.00 -10.32
C MET A 1 2.97 9.13 -9.32
N GLY A 2 4.27 9.42 -9.10
CA GLY A 2 5.19 8.66 -8.23
C GLY A 2 5.59 7.29 -8.81
N TRP A 3 6.63 7.25 -9.66
CA TRP A 3 7.20 6.03 -10.27
C TRP A 3 6.43 5.32 -11.41
N GLY A 4 5.53 6.04 -12.11
CA GLY A 4 4.85 5.47 -13.29
C GLY A 4 3.84 4.36 -12.98
N ARG A 5 3.48 4.15 -11.71
CA ARG A 5 2.45 3.18 -11.27
C ARG A 5 1.06 3.80 -11.32
N ASN A 6 0.52 3.92 -12.53
CA ASN A 6 -0.82 4.45 -12.79
C ASN A 6 -1.64 3.58 -13.74
N GLN A 7 -1.11 2.43 -14.15
CA GLN A 7 -1.83 1.50 -15.01
C GLN A 7 -2.91 0.79 -14.19
N PRO A 8 -4.21 0.95 -14.55
CA PRO A 8 -5.28 0.27 -13.84
C PRO A 8 -5.09 -1.25 -13.86
N ASN A 9 -5.46 -1.93 -12.76
CA ASN A 9 -5.37 -3.38 -12.61
C ASN A 9 -3.97 -4.01 -12.75
N ALA A 10 -2.91 -3.21 -12.81
CA ALA A 10 -1.55 -3.72 -13.04
C ALA A 10 -0.91 -4.33 -11.78
N GLY A 11 -1.44 -4.00 -10.60
CA GLY A 11 -0.81 -4.32 -9.33
C GLY A 11 0.53 -3.59 -9.13
N ALA A 12 0.91 -3.38 -7.87
CA ALA A 12 2.20 -2.80 -7.53
C ALA A 12 2.58 -3.12 -6.08
N SER A 13 3.82 -2.82 -5.75
CA SER A 13 4.30 -2.82 -4.37
C SER A 13 4.28 -1.39 -3.83
N PHE A 14 3.89 -1.21 -2.57
CA PHE A 14 3.71 0.09 -1.92
C PHE A 14 4.44 0.12 -0.57
N SER A 15 4.93 1.29 -0.17
CA SER A 15 5.43 1.50 1.18
C SER A 15 4.49 2.45 1.91
N PHE A 16 4.11 2.13 3.15
CA PHE A 16 3.21 2.91 3.98
C PHE A 16 3.97 3.51 5.16
N GLY A 17 3.84 4.82 5.36
CA GLY A 17 4.50 5.53 6.46
C GLY A 17 3.62 6.63 7.03
N THR A 18 4.01 7.19 8.16
CA THR A 18 3.25 8.25 8.85
C THR A 18 4.15 9.43 9.17
N ILE A 19 3.59 10.65 9.02
CA ILE A 19 4.29 11.89 9.37
C ILE A 19 4.66 11.92 10.86
N ARG A 20 3.88 11.26 11.72
CA ARG A 20 4.17 11.20 13.16
C ARG A 20 5.46 10.45 13.47
N ALA A 21 5.83 9.50 12.60
CA ALA A 21 7.07 8.73 12.68
C ALA A 21 7.94 9.02 11.44
N TRP A 22 8.01 10.28 11.03
CA TRP A 22 8.75 10.68 9.83
C TRP A 22 10.21 10.20 9.81
N PRO A 23 10.99 10.14 10.92
CA PRO A 23 12.36 9.66 10.85
C PRO A 23 12.44 8.18 10.45
N LYS A 24 11.53 7.35 11.00
CA LYS A 24 11.42 5.93 10.64
C LYS A 24 10.94 5.77 9.20
N THR A 25 9.98 6.60 8.79
CA THR A 25 9.46 6.59 7.41
C THR A 25 10.57 6.92 6.41
N VAL A 26 11.33 7.99 6.63
CA VAL A 26 12.43 8.40 5.76
C VAL A 26 13.57 7.37 5.76
N ALA A 27 13.97 6.85 6.93
CA ALA A 27 14.98 5.81 7.01
C ALA A 27 14.55 4.53 6.27
N GLY A 28 13.28 4.14 6.40
CA GLY A 28 12.70 2.98 5.72
C GLY A 28 12.65 3.10 4.20
N LEU A 29 12.63 4.33 3.65
CA LEU A 29 12.67 4.53 2.20
C LEU A 29 13.99 4.04 1.57
N LEU A 30 15.07 3.95 2.33
CA LEU A 30 16.30 3.34 1.83
C LEU A 30 16.06 1.87 1.42
N LEU A 31 15.12 1.18 2.06
CA LEU A 31 14.70 -0.17 1.70
C LEU A 31 13.73 -0.22 0.52
N ALA A 32 13.10 0.90 0.13
CA ALA A 32 12.18 0.96 -1.01
C ALA A 32 12.89 0.64 -2.35
N HIS A 33 14.22 0.81 -2.40
CA HIS A 33 15.04 0.35 -3.53
C HIS A 33 15.00 -1.18 -3.69
N GLN A 34 15.00 -1.93 -2.59
CA GLN A 34 14.86 -3.39 -2.61
C GLN A 34 13.42 -3.85 -2.85
N GLY A 35 12.43 -3.00 -2.55
CA GLY A 35 11.00 -3.27 -2.72
C GLY A 35 10.44 -3.15 -4.15
N LYS A 36 11.27 -2.97 -5.19
CA LYS A 36 10.89 -2.68 -6.59
C LYS A 36 10.40 -1.24 -6.85
N HIS A 37 11.09 -0.23 -6.31
CA HIS A 37 10.80 1.20 -6.52
C HIS A 37 9.34 1.55 -6.18
N THR A 38 8.98 1.26 -4.93
CA THR A 38 7.62 1.45 -4.42
C THR A 38 7.35 2.92 -4.10
N PRO A 39 6.17 3.45 -4.45
CA PRO A 39 5.78 4.77 -3.96
C PRO A 39 5.53 4.71 -2.45
N LEU A 40 5.93 5.79 -1.76
CA LEU A 40 5.54 6.04 -0.37
C LEU A 40 4.11 6.60 -0.34
N LEU A 41 3.23 5.92 0.38
CA LEU A 41 1.87 6.35 0.66
C LEU A 41 1.78 6.73 2.14
N LEU A 42 1.45 8.00 2.39
CA LEU A 42 1.28 8.50 3.75
C LEU A 42 -0.08 8.09 4.31
N ILE A 43 -0.06 7.50 5.50
CA ILE A 43 -1.26 7.04 6.21
C ILE A 43 -1.45 7.81 7.52
N HIS A 44 -2.68 7.80 8.02
CA HIS A 44 -3.01 8.38 9.32
C HIS A 44 -2.98 7.28 10.39
N PRO A 45 -2.49 7.53 11.62
CA PRO A 45 -2.44 6.52 12.70
C PRO A 45 -3.78 5.95 13.16
N ARG A 46 -4.89 6.33 12.54
CA ARG A 46 -6.25 5.87 12.90
C ARG A 46 -7.09 5.47 11.69
N ARG A 47 -6.58 5.65 10.47
CA ARG A 47 -7.30 5.36 9.23
C ARG A 47 -6.40 5.39 8.01
N VAL A 48 -6.79 4.63 6.99
CA VAL A 48 -6.27 4.80 5.63
C VAL A 48 -6.96 6.00 4.96
N PRO A 49 -6.25 7.05 4.54
CA PRO A 49 -6.87 8.21 3.89
C PRO A 49 -7.62 7.82 2.61
N SER A 50 -8.73 8.50 2.31
CA SER A 50 -9.57 8.20 1.14
C SER A 50 -8.82 8.34 -0.19
N ALA A 51 -7.85 9.25 -0.28
CA ALA A 51 -6.98 9.38 -1.45
C ALA A 51 -6.11 8.14 -1.66
N VAL A 52 -5.56 7.58 -0.58
CA VAL A 52 -4.77 6.34 -0.61
C VAL A 52 -5.65 5.16 -1.00
N ARG A 53 -6.83 5.00 -0.38
CA ARG A 53 -7.79 3.94 -0.73
C ARG A 53 -8.17 3.95 -2.21
N ARG A 54 -8.58 5.11 -2.72
CA ARG A 54 -8.97 5.27 -4.14
C ARG A 54 -7.81 4.96 -5.09
N TYR A 55 -6.58 5.33 -4.70
CA TYR A 55 -5.41 5.02 -5.49
C TYR A 55 -5.10 3.52 -5.51
N LEU A 56 -5.13 2.85 -4.36
CA LEU A 56 -4.93 1.40 -4.26
C LEU A 56 -6.03 0.63 -5.02
N GLU A 57 -7.28 1.05 -4.88
CA GLU A 57 -8.42 0.46 -5.59
C GLU A 57 -8.29 0.57 -7.11
N ALA A 58 -7.85 1.72 -7.63
CA ALA A 58 -7.63 1.89 -9.07
C ALA A 58 -6.53 0.97 -9.63
N LEU A 59 -5.57 0.56 -8.80
CA LEU A 59 -4.47 -0.33 -9.19
C LEU A 59 -4.74 -1.80 -8.88
N ASN A 60 -5.74 -2.09 -8.04
CA ASN A 60 -6.06 -3.44 -7.58
C ASN A 60 -6.48 -4.32 -8.76
N PRO A 61 -5.75 -5.40 -9.08
CA PRO A 61 -6.14 -6.32 -10.13
C PRO A 61 -7.47 -6.99 -9.81
N VAL A 62 -8.41 -6.92 -10.75
CA VAL A 62 -9.68 -7.65 -10.67
C VAL A 62 -9.61 -8.84 -11.62
N LYS A 63 -9.69 -10.06 -11.08
CA LYS A 63 -9.55 -11.30 -11.86
C LYS A 63 -10.53 -12.38 -11.40
N PRO A 64 -10.94 -13.31 -12.29
CA PRO A 64 -11.79 -14.43 -11.90
C PRO A 64 -11.07 -15.47 -11.02
N ARG A 65 -9.73 -15.47 -11.01
CA ARG A 65 -8.90 -16.34 -10.16
C ARG A 65 -7.70 -15.55 -9.63
N PRO A 66 -7.21 -15.87 -8.41
CA PRO A 66 -6.07 -15.19 -7.80
C PRO A 66 -4.76 -15.55 -8.51
N GLU A 67 -4.39 -14.75 -9.52
CA GLU A 67 -3.19 -14.96 -10.33
C GLU A 67 -2.37 -13.67 -10.44
N PRO A 68 -1.03 -13.74 -10.44
CA PRO A 68 -0.15 -12.57 -10.59
C PRO A 68 -0.56 -11.67 -11.78
N PRO A 69 -0.47 -10.34 -11.65
CA PRO A 69 0.18 -9.60 -10.56
C PRO A 69 -0.68 -9.48 -9.29
N PHE A 70 -0.04 -9.50 -8.13
CA PHE A 70 -0.64 -9.17 -6.84
C PHE A 70 -0.17 -7.78 -6.40
N MET A 71 -0.89 -7.18 -5.45
CA MET A 71 -0.37 -6.01 -4.72
C MET A 71 0.37 -6.44 -3.46
N HIS A 72 1.34 -5.65 -3.04
CA HIS A 72 2.11 -5.91 -1.82
C HIS A 72 2.39 -4.61 -1.07
N GLY A 73 2.37 -4.66 0.26
CA GLY A 73 2.53 -3.50 1.11
C GLY A 73 3.64 -3.68 2.14
N PHE A 74 4.48 -2.67 2.33
CA PHE A 74 5.45 -2.60 3.42
C PHE A 74 5.03 -1.52 4.41
N VAL A 75 5.03 -1.84 5.71
CA VAL A 75 4.74 -0.87 6.78
C VAL A 75 6.06 -0.33 7.34
N LEU A 76 6.30 0.97 7.22
CA LEU A 76 7.49 1.66 7.70
C LEU A 76 7.27 2.23 9.10
N GLY A 77 7.23 1.35 10.10
CA GLY A 77 6.99 1.69 11.50
C GLY A 77 6.60 0.47 12.33
N SER A 78 6.27 0.69 13.60
CA SER A 78 5.73 -0.35 14.47
C SER A 78 4.21 -0.22 14.66
N THR A 79 3.61 -1.16 15.38
CA THR A 79 2.20 -1.11 15.81
C THR A 79 1.88 0.11 16.69
N HIS A 80 2.88 0.81 17.22
CA HIS A 80 2.70 2.08 17.92
C HIS A 80 2.55 3.28 16.96
N ASP A 81 3.24 3.23 15.82
CA ASP A 81 3.19 4.28 14.80
C ASP A 81 1.97 4.09 13.89
N ILE A 82 1.70 2.82 13.55
CA ILE A 82 0.65 2.36 12.64
C ILE A 82 -0.07 1.21 13.35
N PRO A 83 -1.14 1.50 14.11
CA PRO A 83 -1.89 0.50 14.87
C PRO A 83 -2.37 -0.69 14.03
N PHE A 84 -2.55 -1.83 14.70
CA PHE A 84 -2.84 -3.12 14.06
C PHE A 84 -4.12 -3.08 13.22
N ASP A 85 -5.18 -2.45 13.71
CA ASP A 85 -6.42 -2.22 12.98
C ASP A 85 -6.22 -1.43 11.68
N VAL A 86 -5.31 -0.45 11.68
CA VAL A 86 -4.93 0.29 10.46
C VAL A 86 -4.14 -0.59 9.50
N GLN A 87 -3.28 -1.48 9.99
CA GLN A 87 -2.56 -2.44 9.15
C GLN A 87 -3.50 -3.47 8.51
N VAL A 88 -4.50 -3.96 9.25
CA VAL A 88 -5.56 -4.82 8.72
C VAL A 88 -6.36 -4.08 7.63
N ALA A 89 -6.76 -2.84 7.91
CA ALA A 89 -7.46 -2.02 6.92
C ALA A 89 -6.62 -1.77 5.66
N LEU A 90 -5.29 -1.70 5.75
CA LEU A 90 -4.39 -1.62 4.59
C LEU A 90 -4.37 -2.93 3.82
N GLU A 91 -4.25 -4.07 4.51
CA GLU A 91 -4.28 -5.40 3.90
C GLU A 91 -5.57 -5.62 3.12
N GLU A 92 -6.72 -5.25 3.68
CA GLU A 92 -8.02 -5.33 3.00
C GLU A 92 -8.06 -4.51 1.69
N GLN A 93 -7.34 -3.40 1.59
CA GLN A 93 -7.22 -2.65 0.33
C GLN A 93 -6.30 -3.36 -0.68
N LEU A 94 -5.35 -4.15 -0.20
CA LEU A 94 -4.33 -4.81 -1.00
C LEU A 94 -4.80 -6.16 -1.56
N MET A 95 -5.71 -6.82 -0.86
CA MET A 95 -6.28 -8.10 -1.27
C MET A 95 -6.88 -8.02 -2.67
N MET A 96 -6.51 -8.98 -3.51
CA MET A 96 -7.02 -9.06 -4.88
C MET A 96 -8.54 -9.22 -4.84
N LYS A 97 -9.24 -8.41 -5.63
CA LYS A 97 -10.69 -8.53 -5.76
C LYS A 97 -11.00 -9.60 -6.79
N THR A 98 -11.73 -10.62 -6.38
CA THR A 98 -12.34 -11.59 -7.30
C THR A 98 -13.65 -11.04 -7.85
N LEU A 99 -13.92 -11.30 -9.14
CA LEU A 99 -15.26 -11.13 -9.68
C LEU A 99 -16.15 -12.22 -9.05
N GLU A 100 -17.08 -11.82 -8.19
CA GLU A 100 -18.18 -12.72 -7.82
C GLU A 100 -19.11 -12.85 -9.04
N HIS A 101 -19.45 -14.09 -9.37
CA HIS A 101 -20.43 -14.40 -10.43
C HIS A 101 -21.86 -14.17 -9.91
#